data_AF-A0A965QBL6-F1
#
_entry.id   AF-A0A965QBL6-F1
#
_cell.length_a   1.000
_cell.length_b   1.000
_cell.length_c   1.000
_cell.angle_alpha   90.00
_cell.angle_beta   90.00
_cell.angle_gamma   90.00
#
_symmetry.space_group_name_H-M   'P 1'
#
loop_
_entity.id
_entity.type
_entity.pdbx_description
1 polymer ?
#
loop_
_entity_poly.entity_id
_entity_poly.type
_entity_poly.pdbx_seq_one_letter_code
_entity_poly.pdbx_strand_id
1 'polypeptide(L)'
;MVASRVNASGTAADARRRLDLLRELKRTAPRLPILAASTIMRLAPTADGVNESFRVELARWAELSDERDSASVAETGRVAARIPAAALTAYRETRTRNATINRYATDLARDHVVDQLILSQDDARARGVHLEERARLQQHIDSARLRDRISVQAGTDEVAMLLLTRAVLAHGGERPHIAPIYSSPAMQRTLMPYEDVPLETTVRQLIQAAGGEETTDVERADHRLFVYTSRGEAGAAARFVEQIRRAVVAGDRGVIVADIDPKGDVQGSDTTFVTTLIEAGIFAKLDAYASWNTAGNTLGTALAQGMLHRSGSVSHAPDRARAQHWFLLDRLFDDYLYHAVLRPEAMTELRARGWNPTQLDPGQSAVTA
;
A
#
# COMPACT_ATOMS: atom_id res chain seq x y z
N MET A 1 14.23 13.03 -7.03
CA MET A 1 13.71 11.65 -7.02
C MET A 1 13.98 10.97 -8.36
N VAL A 2 14.10 9.64 -8.38
CA VAL A 2 14.19 8.80 -9.58
C VAL A 2 13.19 7.65 -9.44
N ALA A 3 12.71 7.10 -10.54
CA ALA A 3 11.74 6.00 -10.47
C ALA A 3 12.41 4.75 -9.92
N SER A 4 11.77 4.10 -8.94
CA SER A 4 12.29 2.89 -8.27
C SER A 4 12.48 1.73 -9.25
N ARG A 5 11.69 1.67 -10.33
CA ARG A 5 11.56 0.51 -11.23
C ARG A 5 12.06 0.72 -12.67
N VAL A 6 12.46 1.94 -13.05
CA VAL A 6 12.79 2.27 -14.46
C VAL A 6 14.28 2.56 -14.60
N ASN A 7 15.00 1.75 -15.37
CA ASN A 7 16.45 1.92 -15.55
C ASN A 7 16.79 3.32 -16.11
N ALA A 8 16.07 3.80 -17.13
CA ALA A 8 16.29 5.09 -17.79
C ALA A 8 15.97 6.35 -16.94
N SER A 9 15.63 6.22 -15.66
CA SER A 9 15.20 7.35 -14.81
C SER A 9 16.34 8.16 -14.15
N GLY A 10 17.60 7.88 -14.51
CA GLY A 10 18.80 8.55 -14.00
C GLY A 10 19.72 7.66 -13.17
N THR A 11 20.92 8.15 -12.87
CA THR A 11 21.93 7.43 -12.10
C THR A 11 21.71 7.54 -10.59
N ALA A 12 22.40 6.69 -9.81
CA ALA A 12 22.43 6.84 -8.35
C ALA A 12 22.97 8.21 -7.91
N ALA A 13 23.95 8.75 -8.64
CA ALA A 13 24.50 10.07 -8.38
C ALA A 13 23.46 11.18 -8.61
N ASP A 14 22.64 11.08 -9.66
CA ASP A 14 21.57 12.04 -9.94
C ASP A 14 20.51 12.01 -8.83
N ALA A 15 20.12 10.80 -8.41
CA ALA A 15 19.19 10.62 -7.30
C ALA A 15 19.72 11.22 -6.00
N ARG A 16 21.00 10.97 -5.68
CA ARG A 16 21.68 11.49 -4.50
C ARG A 16 21.70 13.02 -4.50
N ARG A 17 22.14 13.65 -5.61
CA ARG A 17 22.16 15.12 -5.73
C ARG A 17 20.77 15.74 -5.53
N ARG A 18 19.71 15.09 -6.04
CA ARG A 18 18.33 15.55 -5.82
C ARG A 18 17.90 15.42 -4.35
N LEU A 19 18.34 14.37 -3.65
CA LEU A 19 18.05 14.17 -2.22
C LEU A 19 18.86 15.11 -1.31
N ASP A 20 20.02 15.59 -1.75
CA ASP A 20 20.81 16.58 -1.00
C ASP A 20 20.10 17.92 -0.82
N LEU A 21 19.09 18.23 -1.64
CA LEU A 21 18.18 19.35 -1.39
C LEU A 21 17.53 19.28 0.00
N LEU A 22 17.27 18.08 0.54
CA LEU A 22 16.72 17.92 1.89
C LEU A 22 17.69 18.43 2.96
N ARG A 23 19.00 18.28 2.75
CA ARG A 23 20.01 18.84 3.67
C ARG A 23 20.00 20.36 3.63
N GLU A 24 19.88 20.94 2.45
CA GLU A 24 19.79 22.39 2.29
C GLU A 24 18.52 22.96 2.96
N LEU A 25 17.38 22.29 2.76
CA LEU A 25 16.12 22.65 3.42
C LEU A 25 16.27 22.58 4.94
N LYS A 26 16.81 21.48 5.49
CA LYS A 26 17.01 21.32 6.93
C LYS A 26 18.01 22.33 7.49
N ARG A 27 19.07 22.68 6.76
CA ARG A 27 20.03 23.73 7.17
C ARG A 27 19.35 25.11 7.26
N THR A 28 18.47 25.41 6.32
CA THR A 28 17.79 26.72 6.22
C THR A 28 16.62 26.82 7.20
N ALA A 29 15.93 25.72 7.46
CA ALA A 29 14.84 25.61 8.42
C ALA A 29 15.05 24.40 9.36
N PRO A 30 15.90 24.51 10.40
CA PRO A 30 16.25 23.38 11.27
C PRO A 30 15.08 22.73 11.99
N ARG A 31 13.99 23.48 12.19
CA ARG A 31 12.76 23.01 12.85
C ARG A 31 11.71 22.45 11.87
N LEU A 32 11.95 22.50 10.56
CA LEU A 32 11.02 21.95 9.58
C LEU A 32 11.03 20.42 9.67
N PRO A 33 9.91 19.76 10.03
CA PRO A 33 9.82 18.31 9.98
C PRO A 33 9.87 17.83 8.53
N ILE A 34 10.70 16.82 8.25
CA ILE A 34 10.82 16.18 6.94
C ILE A 34 10.45 14.71 7.11
N LEU A 35 9.28 14.34 6.60
CA LEU A 35 8.80 12.98 6.53
C LEU A 35 8.98 12.49 5.09
N ALA A 36 9.59 11.32 4.91
CA ALA A 36 9.93 10.80 3.60
C ALA A 36 9.53 9.32 3.46
N ALA A 37 9.34 8.91 2.21
CA ALA A 37 9.16 7.51 1.85
C ALA A 37 10.13 7.14 0.72
N SER A 38 10.54 5.87 0.71
CA SER A 38 11.22 5.27 -0.42
C SER A 38 10.79 3.82 -0.56
N THR A 39 10.86 3.30 -1.78
CA THR A 39 10.33 1.98 -2.12
C THR A 39 11.46 0.99 -2.37
N ILE A 40 11.41 -0.15 -1.71
CA ILE A 40 12.15 -1.37 -2.03
C ILE A 40 11.47 -2.01 -3.24
N MET A 41 12.23 -2.24 -4.29
CA MET A 41 11.71 -2.66 -5.58
C MET A 41 11.04 -4.04 -5.50
N ARG A 42 9.81 -4.17 -6.04
CA ARG A 42 9.15 -5.48 -6.23
C ARG A 42 9.91 -6.40 -7.19
N LEU A 43 9.54 -7.67 -7.27
CA LEU A 43 10.17 -8.63 -8.18
C LEU A 43 9.91 -8.30 -9.66
N ALA A 44 8.66 -8.04 -10.04
CA ALA A 44 8.31 -7.78 -11.44
C ALA A 44 8.58 -6.31 -11.84
N PRO A 45 9.27 -6.04 -12.97
CA PRO A 45 9.42 -4.68 -13.46
C PRO A 45 8.05 -4.09 -13.84
N THR A 46 7.99 -2.76 -14.00
CA THR A 46 6.82 -2.07 -14.54
C THR A 46 6.58 -2.51 -15.99
N ALA A 47 5.35 -2.89 -16.34
CA ALA A 47 4.99 -3.11 -17.74
C ALA A 47 5.13 -1.81 -18.54
N ASP A 48 5.82 -1.89 -19.67
CA ASP A 48 6.05 -0.76 -20.58
C ASP A 48 5.67 -1.08 -22.03
N GLY A 49 5.02 -2.23 -22.26
CA GLY A 49 4.69 -2.76 -23.59
C GLY A 49 5.86 -3.42 -24.32
N VAL A 50 7.12 -3.10 -23.96
CA VAL A 50 8.32 -3.69 -24.55
C VAL A 50 8.74 -4.95 -23.80
N ASN A 51 8.59 -4.95 -22.48
CA ASN A 51 9.04 -6.05 -21.62
C ASN A 51 8.03 -7.18 -21.43
N GLU A 52 6.84 -7.09 -22.00
CA GLU A 52 5.75 -8.06 -21.82
C GLU A 52 6.19 -9.50 -22.11
N SER A 53 7.01 -9.70 -23.15
CA SER A 53 7.44 -11.04 -23.58
C SER A 53 8.44 -11.74 -22.65
N PHE A 54 9.04 -11.03 -21.69
CA PHE A 54 10.03 -11.58 -20.76
C PHE A 54 9.83 -11.15 -19.30
N ARG A 55 8.78 -10.38 -19.01
CA ARG A 55 8.50 -9.82 -17.67
C ARG A 55 8.22 -10.91 -16.64
N VAL A 56 7.49 -11.95 -17.04
CA VAL A 56 7.15 -13.09 -16.17
C VAL A 56 8.40 -13.89 -15.84
N GLU A 57 9.22 -14.17 -16.84
CA GLU A 57 10.51 -14.85 -16.71
C GLU A 57 11.45 -14.05 -15.82
N LEU A 58 11.48 -12.73 -15.97
CA LEU A 58 12.31 -11.86 -15.15
C LEU A 58 11.86 -11.85 -13.68
N ALA A 59 10.55 -11.78 -13.43
CA ALA A 59 10.01 -11.91 -12.08
C ALA A 59 10.32 -13.28 -11.47
N ARG A 60 10.21 -14.36 -12.26
CA ARG A 60 10.56 -15.72 -11.85
C ARG A 60 12.05 -15.88 -11.55
N TRP A 61 12.91 -15.29 -12.38
CA TRP A 61 14.35 -15.24 -12.13
C TRP A 61 14.63 -14.56 -10.78
N ALA A 62 14.00 -13.41 -10.52
CA ALA A 62 14.18 -12.66 -9.28
C ALA A 62 13.62 -13.39 -8.04
N GLU A 63 12.55 -14.19 -8.19
CA GLU A 63 12.00 -15.04 -7.12
C GLU A 63 12.95 -16.19 -6.72
N LEU A 64 13.67 -16.75 -7.69
CA LEU A 64 14.53 -17.94 -7.48
C LEU A 64 16.00 -17.62 -7.18
N SER A 65 16.49 -16.43 -7.53
CA SER A 65 17.93 -16.14 -7.56
C SER A 65 18.64 -16.19 -6.22
N ASP A 66 17.90 -16.06 -5.11
CA ASP A 66 18.46 -16.15 -3.75
C ASP A 66 18.49 -17.58 -3.19
N GLU A 67 17.83 -18.52 -3.88
CA GLU A 67 17.77 -19.92 -3.46
C GLU A 67 19.06 -20.66 -3.79
N ARG A 68 19.54 -21.47 -2.83
CA ARG A 68 20.84 -22.16 -2.93
C ARG A 68 20.73 -23.64 -3.25
N ASP A 69 19.51 -24.19 -3.28
CA ASP A 69 19.31 -25.59 -3.62
C ASP A 69 19.59 -25.85 -5.12
N SER A 70 20.03 -27.07 -5.43
CA SER A 70 20.48 -27.42 -6.79
C SER A 70 19.36 -27.28 -7.84
N ALA A 71 18.10 -27.49 -7.47
CA ALA A 71 16.98 -27.41 -8.40
C ALA A 71 16.68 -25.94 -8.75
N SER A 72 16.62 -25.05 -7.77
CA SER A 72 16.41 -23.62 -7.97
C SER A 72 17.56 -22.97 -8.74
N VAL A 73 18.82 -23.36 -8.47
CA VAL A 73 19.99 -22.88 -9.24
C VAL A 73 19.88 -23.28 -10.71
N ALA A 74 19.55 -24.55 -10.99
CA ALA A 74 19.38 -25.04 -12.35
C ALA A 74 18.20 -24.36 -13.08
N GLU A 75 17.08 -24.14 -12.38
CA GLU A 75 15.93 -23.42 -12.92
C GLU A 75 16.27 -21.95 -13.19
N THR A 76 16.96 -21.27 -12.27
CA THR A 76 17.41 -19.88 -12.43
C THR A 76 18.25 -19.71 -13.70
N GLY A 77 19.17 -20.64 -13.97
CA GLY A 77 19.94 -20.66 -15.22
C GLY A 77 19.08 -20.84 -16.46
N ARG A 78 18.09 -21.74 -16.43
CA ARG A 78 17.14 -21.96 -17.53
C ARG A 78 16.24 -20.75 -17.80
N VAL A 79 15.77 -20.08 -16.75
CA VAL A 79 14.92 -18.88 -16.86
C VAL A 79 15.75 -17.70 -17.35
N ALA A 80 16.98 -17.52 -16.84
CA ALA A 80 17.89 -16.48 -17.30
C ALA A 80 18.17 -16.55 -18.81
N ALA A 81 18.28 -17.76 -19.38
CA ALA A 81 18.49 -17.95 -20.82
C ALA A 81 17.31 -17.51 -21.70
N ARG A 82 16.11 -17.30 -21.13
CA ARG A 82 14.92 -16.81 -21.85
C ARG A 82 14.74 -15.30 -21.75
N ILE A 83 15.55 -14.64 -20.93
CA ILE A 83 15.50 -13.18 -20.75
C ILE A 83 16.60 -12.56 -21.63
N PRO A 84 16.31 -11.49 -22.39
CA PRO A 84 17.36 -10.76 -23.09
C PRO A 84 18.46 -10.32 -22.11
N ALA A 85 19.73 -10.62 -22.42
CA ALA A 85 20.86 -10.36 -21.51
C ALA A 85 20.96 -8.88 -21.10
N ALA A 86 20.66 -7.97 -22.02
CA ALA A 86 20.61 -6.53 -21.74
C ALA A 86 19.49 -6.18 -20.74
N ALA A 87 18.32 -6.82 -20.83
CA ALA A 87 17.20 -6.59 -19.92
C ALA A 87 17.51 -7.11 -18.50
N LEU A 88 18.12 -8.30 -18.39
CA LEU A 88 18.54 -8.84 -17.09
C LEU A 88 19.63 -7.97 -16.42
N THR A 89 20.58 -7.48 -17.22
CA THR A 89 21.62 -6.55 -16.75
C THR A 89 20.99 -5.25 -16.26
N ALA A 90 20.14 -4.63 -17.07
CA ALA A 90 19.44 -3.39 -16.72
C ALA A 90 18.56 -3.55 -15.47
N TYR A 91 17.95 -4.72 -15.26
CA TYR A 91 17.18 -5.02 -14.07
C TYR A 91 18.06 -5.06 -12.81
N ARG A 92 19.19 -5.77 -12.85
CA ARG A 92 20.16 -5.84 -11.73
C ARG A 92 20.74 -4.47 -11.39
N GLU A 93 21.06 -3.66 -12.41
CA GLU A 93 21.52 -2.28 -12.23
C GLU A 93 20.46 -1.41 -11.56
N THR A 94 19.19 -1.56 -11.96
CA THR A 94 18.05 -0.85 -11.35
C THR A 94 17.92 -1.21 -9.87
N ARG A 95 18.02 -2.50 -9.52
CA ARG A 95 18.00 -2.95 -8.12
C ARG A 95 19.17 -2.40 -7.32
N THR A 96 20.39 -2.45 -7.88
CA THR A 96 21.60 -1.90 -7.25
C THR A 96 21.46 -0.40 -6.98
N ARG A 97 20.93 0.35 -7.95
CA ARG A 97 20.63 1.78 -7.77
C ARG A 97 19.59 2.00 -6.68
N ASN A 98 18.49 1.24 -6.68
CA ASN A 98 17.43 1.34 -5.68
C ASN A 98 17.96 1.08 -4.27
N ALA A 99 18.73 0.00 -4.07
CA ALA A 99 19.37 -0.32 -2.79
C ALA A 99 20.32 0.79 -2.33
N THR A 100 21.11 1.35 -3.24
CA THR A 100 22.01 2.48 -2.96
C THR A 100 21.23 3.71 -2.47
N ILE A 101 20.11 4.03 -3.11
CA ILE A 101 19.26 5.17 -2.75
C ILE A 101 18.56 4.92 -1.40
N ASN A 102 18.03 3.72 -1.16
CA ASN A 102 17.40 3.37 0.12
C ASN A 102 18.41 3.46 1.27
N ARG A 103 19.63 2.97 1.07
CA ARG A 103 20.72 3.15 2.04
C ARG A 103 21.00 4.63 2.28
N TYR A 104 21.06 5.44 1.23
CA TYR A 104 21.27 6.88 1.38
C TYR A 104 20.14 7.57 2.15
N ALA A 105 18.89 7.18 1.91
CA ALA A 105 17.74 7.69 2.66
C ALA A 105 17.84 7.36 4.15
N THR A 106 18.32 6.16 4.51
CA THR A 106 18.57 5.80 5.92
C THR A 106 19.68 6.64 6.54
N ASP A 107 20.71 7.02 5.76
CA ASP A 107 21.77 7.91 6.22
C ASP A 107 21.23 9.33 6.47
N LEU A 108 20.31 9.83 5.64
CA LEU A 108 19.65 11.12 5.89
C LEU A 108 18.82 11.11 7.18
N ALA A 109 18.18 9.99 7.52
CA ALA A 109 17.47 9.85 8.79
C ALA A 109 18.44 9.78 9.99
N ARG A 110 19.57 9.06 9.84
CA ARG A 110 20.65 9.04 10.84
C ARG A 110 21.23 10.44 11.10
N ASP A 111 21.41 11.21 10.04
CA ASP A 111 21.97 12.56 10.10
C ASP A 111 20.93 13.61 10.57
N HIS A 112 19.74 13.19 11.03
CA HIS A 112 18.62 14.06 11.45
C HIS A 112 18.11 15.02 10.36
N VAL A 113 18.37 14.71 9.09
CA VAL A 113 17.84 15.45 7.94
C VAL A 113 16.40 15.01 7.68
N VAL A 114 16.12 13.73 7.80
CA VAL A 114 14.77 13.15 7.70
C VAL A 114 14.33 12.72 9.10
N ASP A 115 13.17 13.21 9.54
CA ASP A 115 12.65 12.94 10.88
C ASP A 115 11.92 11.61 10.96
N GLN A 116 11.25 11.21 9.88
CA GLN A 116 10.63 9.90 9.72
C GLN A 116 10.82 9.41 8.29
N LEU A 117 11.22 8.14 8.14
CA LEU A 117 11.39 7.48 6.86
C LEU A 117 10.58 6.17 6.83
N ILE A 118 9.73 6.00 5.83
CA ILE A 118 9.08 4.72 5.55
C ILE A 118 9.81 4.09 4.36
N LEU A 119 10.38 2.90 4.56
CA LEU A 119 10.89 2.05 3.49
C LEU A 119 9.83 1.02 3.15
N SER A 120 9.08 1.27 2.07
CA SER A 120 8.00 0.40 1.65
C SER A 120 8.47 -0.76 0.79
N GLN A 121 8.01 -1.97 1.05
CA GLN A 121 8.13 -3.09 0.13
C GLN A 121 6.98 -3.02 -0.89
N ASP A 122 7.32 -2.77 -2.16
CA ASP A 122 6.39 -2.91 -3.28
C ASP A 122 6.21 -4.41 -3.59
N ASP A 123 4.97 -4.86 -3.74
CA ASP A 123 4.51 -6.25 -3.94
C ASP A 123 5.46 -7.33 -3.38
N ALA A 124 5.25 -7.72 -2.12
CA ALA A 124 6.08 -8.72 -1.47
C ALA A 124 5.75 -10.15 -1.92
N ARG A 125 6.76 -11.02 -1.87
CA ARG A 125 6.64 -12.48 -2.05
C ARG A 125 7.42 -13.19 -0.94
N ALA A 126 7.01 -14.42 -0.65
CA ALA A 126 7.67 -15.26 0.36
C ALA A 126 9.13 -15.62 0.03
N ARG A 127 9.55 -15.44 -1.23
CA ARG A 127 10.91 -15.70 -1.72
C ARG A 127 11.32 -14.65 -2.75
N GLY A 128 12.62 -14.42 -2.87
CA GLY A 128 13.22 -13.60 -3.92
C GLY A 128 14.21 -12.55 -3.43
N VAL A 129 14.92 -11.95 -4.38
CA VAL A 129 16.02 -10.99 -4.18
C VAL A 129 15.69 -9.78 -3.29
N HIS A 130 14.41 -9.39 -3.19
CA HIS A 130 13.99 -8.28 -2.33
C HIS A 130 14.14 -8.59 -0.84
N LEU A 131 14.11 -9.87 -0.45
CA LEU A 131 14.26 -10.28 0.95
C LEU A 131 15.66 -9.98 1.48
N GLU A 132 16.70 -10.28 0.70
CA GLU A 132 18.07 -9.96 1.10
C GLU A 132 18.28 -8.43 1.16
N GLU A 133 17.76 -7.69 0.18
CA GLU A 133 17.83 -6.23 0.16
C GLU A 133 17.15 -5.61 1.40
N ARG A 134 15.96 -6.11 1.74
CA ARG A 134 15.23 -5.72 2.95
C ARG A 134 16.01 -6.07 4.22
N ALA A 135 16.56 -7.27 4.30
CA ALA A 135 17.34 -7.72 5.45
C ALA A 135 18.59 -6.85 5.68
N ARG A 136 19.32 -6.49 4.61
CA ARG A 136 20.48 -5.59 4.68
C ARG A 136 20.07 -4.19 5.16
N LEU A 137 18.93 -3.67 4.72
CA LEU A 137 18.39 -2.39 5.21
C LEU A 137 18.01 -2.48 6.69
N GLN A 138 17.31 -3.55 7.10
CA GLN A 138 16.93 -3.76 8.49
C GLN A 138 18.14 -3.87 9.42
N GLN A 139 19.17 -4.63 9.01
CA GLN A 139 20.42 -4.74 9.76
C GLN A 139 21.10 -3.38 9.93
N HIS A 140 21.14 -2.56 8.88
CA HIS A 140 21.68 -1.20 8.97
C HIS A 140 20.88 -0.32 9.93
N ILE A 141 19.55 -0.32 9.83
CA ILE A 141 18.65 0.41 10.75
C ILE A 141 18.90 -0.02 12.20
N ASP A 142 19.02 -1.31 12.45
CA ASP A 142 19.22 -1.87 13.79
C ASP A 142 20.57 -1.49 14.38
N SER A 143 21.64 -1.68 13.61
CA SER A 143 23.01 -1.33 14.01
C SER A 143 23.20 0.16 14.26
N ALA A 144 22.51 1.01 13.50
CA ALA A 144 22.50 2.46 13.67
C ALA A 144 21.46 2.95 14.70
N ARG A 145 20.67 2.04 15.30
CA ARG A 145 19.60 2.32 16.28
C ARG A 145 18.55 3.32 15.78
N LEU A 146 18.08 3.16 14.54
CA LEU A 146 17.17 4.09 13.87
C LEU A 146 15.70 3.63 13.85
N ARG A 147 15.31 2.65 14.67
CA ARG A 147 13.95 2.06 14.67
C ARG A 147 12.84 3.05 15.08
N ASP A 148 13.20 4.13 15.78
CA ASP A 148 12.29 5.22 16.15
C ASP A 148 12.01 6.20 15.00
N ARG A 149 12.87 6.17 13.96
CA ARG A 149 12.80 7.08 12.80
C ARG A 149 12.49 6.37 11.50
N ILE A 150 12.78 5.08 11.41
CA ILE A 150 12.68 4.32 10.17
C ILE A 150 11.80 3.10 10.39
N SER A 151 10.72 3.00 9.62
CA SER A 151 9.92 1.78 9.51
C SER A 151 10.19 1.09 8.17
N VAL A 152 10.10 -0.24 8.19
CA VAL A 152 10.13 -1.08 7.00
C VAL A 152 8.85 -1.90 6.99
N GLN A 153 7.99 -1.65 6.01
CA GLN A 153 6.64 -2.23 5.94
C GLN A 153 6.27 -2.58 4.50
N ALA A 154 5.29 -3.44 4.30
CA ALA A 154 4.66 -3.65 3.00
C ALA A 154 3.58 -2.59 2.74
N GLY A 155 3.16 -2.45 1.47
CA GLY A 155 2.31 -1.36 1.00
C GLY A 155 3.14 -0.14 0.59
N THR A 156 2.80 0.49 -0.54
CA THR A 156 3.58 1.59 -1.15
C THR A 156 2.73 2.78 -1.54
N ASP A 157 1.57 2.55 -2.15
CA ASP A 157 0.78 3.62 -2.76
C ASP A 157 0.09 4.50 -1.72
N GLU A 158 -0.21 3.93 -0.55
CA GLU A 158 -0.87 4.58 0.57
C GLU A 158 0.09 5.36 1.49
N VAL A 159 1.40 5.14 1.36
CA VAL A 159 2.41 5.67 2.29
C VAL A 159 2.42 7.20 2.32
N ALA A 160 2.20 7.86 1.19
CA ALA A 160 2.13 9.32 1.15
C ALA A 160 0.95 9.86 1.99
N MET A 161 -0.21 9.16 1.97
CA MET A 161 -1.36 9.51 2.80
C MET A 161 -1.03 9.30 4.28
N LEU A 162 -0.38 8.20 4.64
CA LEU A 162 0.05 7.94 6.03
C LEU A 162 0.98 9.04 6.55
N LEU A 163 1.98 9.45 5.77
CA LEU A 163 2.92 10.50 6.15
C LEU A 163 2.24 11.87 6.27
N LEU A 164 1.29 12.18 5.39
CA LEU A 164 0.49 13.40 5.50
C LEU A 164 -0.34 13.40 6.78
N THR A 165 -1.07 12.32 7.05
CA THR A 165 -1.85 12.15 8.28
C THR A 165 -0.96 12.29 9.52
N ARG A 166 0.21 11.64 9.52
CA ARG A 166 1.20 11.78 10.60
C ARG A 166 1.64 13.22 10.80
N ALA A 167 1.94 13.95 9.73
CA ALA A 167 2.37 15.34 9.81
C ALA A 167 1.27 16.23 10.42
N VAL A 168 0.02 16.02 10.02
CA VAL A 168 -1.13 16.78 10.54
C VAL A 168 -1.39 16.45 12.02
N LEU A 169 -1.39 15.17 12.41
CA LEU A 169 -1.58 14.77 13.80
C LEU A 169 -0.45 15.28 14.69
N ALA A 170 0.81 15.17 14.25
CA ALA A 170 1.96 15.69 14.98
C ALA A 170 1.88 17.22 15.15
N HIS A 171 1.39 17.95 14.15
CA HIS A 171 1.16 19.40 14.25
C HIS A 171 0.12 19.76 15.31
N GLY A 172 -0.94 18.96 15.43
CA GLY A 172 -1.97 19.10 16.46
C GLY A 172 -1.59 18.57 17.84
N GLY A 173 -0.43 17.91 17.97
CA GLY A 173 -0.07 17.16 19.19
C GLY A 173 -1.00 15.96 19.46
N GLU A 174 -1.62 15.43 18.41
CA GLU A 174 -2.62 14.35 18.48
C GLU A 174 -1.94 12.99 18.32
N ARG A 175 -2.40 12.01 19.10
CA ARG A 175 -1.95 10.62 19.03
C ARG A 175 -3.12 9.67 19.28
N PRO A 176 -3.95 9.42 18.26
CA PRO A 176 -5.20 8.68 18.44
C PRO A 176 -4.94 7.20 18.70
N HIS A 177 -5.81 6.58 19.50
CA HIS A 177 -5.87 5.15 19.75
C HIS A 177 -6.84 4.47 18.78
N ILE A 178 -6.42 3.39 18.16
CA ILE A 178 -7.17 2.66 17.14
C ILE A 178 -7.39 1.24 17.61
N ALA A 179 -8.66 0.81 17.64
CA ALA A 179 -9.05 -0.56 17.94
C ALA A 179 -9.41 -1.31 16.64
N PRO A 180 -8.57 -2.26 16.19
CA PRO A 180 -8.90 -3.15 15.08
C PRO A 180 -9.97 -4.17 15.49
N ILE A 181 -10.97 -4.33 14.64
CA ILE A 181 -12.07 -5.29 14.79
C ILE A 181 -12.11 -6.11 13.51
N TYR A 182 -11.78 -7.41 13.61
CA TYR A 182 -11.67 -8.30 12.45
C TYR A 182 -12.96 -9.09 12.23
N SER A 183 -13.40 -9.24 10.98
CA SER A 183 -14.53 -10.13 10.66
C SER A 183 -14.18 -11.61 10.85
N SER A 184 -12.90 -11.96 10.76
CA SER A 184 -12.38 -13.31 10.93
C SER A 184 -11.09 -13.32 11.78
N PRO A 185 -11.13 -13.83 13.02
CA PRO A 185 -9.93 -14.02 13.84
C PRO A 185 -8.92 -14.99 13.22
N ALA A 186 -9.36 -15.89 12.34
CA ALA A 186 -8.47 -16.79 11.61
C ALA A 186 -7.64 -16.00 10.58
N MET A 187 -8.28 -15.13 9.78
CA MET A 187 -7.59 -14.33 8.77
C MET A 187 -6.69 -13.24 9.36
N GLN A 188 -6.97 -12.78 10.59
CA GLN A 188 -6.10 -11.85 11.32
C GLN A 188 -4.64 -12.34 11.40
N ARG A 189 -4.43 -13.66 11.47
CA ARG A 189 -3.11 -14.30 11.66
C ARG A 189 -2.52 -14.89 10.38
N THR A 190 -3.13 -14.64 9.23
CA THR A 190 -2.64 -15.13 7.94
C THR A 190 -1.91 -14.05 7.16
N LEU A 191 -1.04 -14.48 6.24
CA LEU A 191 -0.44 -13.59 5.25
C LEU A 191 -1.50 -13.24 4.21
N MET A 192 -1.70 -11.95 3.98
CA MET A 192 -2.52 -11.50 2.86
C MET A 192 -1.72 -11.57 1.55
N PRO A 193 -2.40 -11.66 0.39
CA PRO A 193 -1.74 -11.56 -0.91
C PRO A 193 -0.87 -10.31 -1.01
N TYR A 194 0.34 -10.48 -1.57
CA TYR A 194 1.34 -9.40 -1.77
C TYR A 194 1.94 -8.82 -0.48
N GLU A 195 1.62 -9.38 0.68
CA GLU A 195 2.20 -9.03 1.98
C GLU A 195 3.21 -10.09 2.43
N ASP A 196 4.09 -9.75 3.37
CA ASP A 196 5.10 -10.66 3.94
C ASP A 196 5.06 -10.80 5.46
N VAL A 197 4.06 -10.19 6.10
CA VAL A 197 3.75 -10.33 7.53
C VAL A 197 2.26 -10.62 7.74
N PRO A 198 1.86 -11.21 8.88
CA PRO A 198 0.45 -11.44 9.16
C PRO A 198 -0.36 -10.15 9.16
N LEU A 199 -1.65 -10.23 8.81
CA LEU A 199 -2.55 -9.08 8.69
C LEU A 199 -2.52 -8.15 9.93
N GLU A 200 -2.53 -8.70 11.14
CA GLU A 200 -2.44 -7.90 12.37
C GLU A 200 -1.13 -7.11 12.49
N THR A 201 -0.04 -7.63 11.94
CA THR A 201 1.25 -6.94 11.92
C THR A 201 1.22 -5.78 10.93
N THR A 202 0.62 -5.98 9.74
CA THR A 202 0.38 -4.91 8.76
C THR A 202 -0.49 -3.80 9.37
N VAL A 203 -1.60 -4.16 10.02
CA VAL A 203 -2.49 -3.19 10.71
C VAL A 203 -1.71 -2.35 11.73
N ARG A 204 -0.93 -3.00 12.61
CA ARG A 204 -0.10 -2.31 13.60
C ARG A 204 0.93 -1.37 12.97
N GLN A 205 1.62 -1.82 11.93
CA GLN A 205 2.62 -1.02 11.22
C GLN A 205 2.00 0.23 10.58
N LEU A 206 0.83 0.09 9.95
CA LEU A 206 0.14 1.21 9.30
C LEU A 206 -0.44 2.21 10.30
N ILE A 207 -1.00 1.73 11.42
CA ILE A 207 -1.40 2.58 12.57
C ILE A 207 -0.20 3.40 13.05
N GLN A 208 0.93 2.72 13.31
CA GLN A 208 2.15 3.37 13.76
C GLN A 208 2.70 4.35 12.73
N ALA A 209 2.65 4.03 11.43
CA ALA A 209 3.10 4.87 10.33
C ALA A 209 2.28 6.16 10.18
N ALA A 210 0.96 6.09 10.40
CA ALA A 210 0.08 7.25 10.43
C ALA A 210 0.22 8.10 11.71
N GLY A 211 0.96 7.63 12.72
CA GLY A 211 1.20 8.34 13.99
C GLY A 211 0.21 8.02 15.11
N GLY A 212 -0.60 6.95 14.96
CA GLY A 212 -1.51 6.47 15.99
C GLY A 212 -0.92 5.35 16.87
N GLU A 213 -1.75 4.83 17.77
CA GLU A 213 -1.47 3.67 18.62
C GLU A 213 -2.55 2.61 18.52
N GLU A 214 -2.16 1.34 18.46
CA GLU A 214 -3.11 0.23 18.57
C GLU A 214 -3.56 0.07 20.03
N THR A 215 -4.87 -0.11 20.25
CA THR A 215 -5.45 -0.45 21.56
C THR A 215 -6.39 -1.64 21.45
N THR A 216 -6.44 -2.47 22.49
CA THR A 216 -7.45 -3.53 22.63
C THR A 216 -8.70 -3.04 23.37
N ASP A 217 -8.67 -1.85 23.96
CA ASP A 217 -9.80 -1.24 24.66
C ASP A 217 -10.66 -0.46 23.65
N VAL A 218 -11.69 -1.15 23.13
CA VAL A 218 -12.61 -0.62 22.11
C VAL A 218 -13.42 0.58 22.62
N GLU A 219 -13.64 0.69 23.92
CA GLU A 219 -14.41 1.79 24.53
C GLU A 219 -13.55 3.04 24.73
N ARG A 220 -12.22 2.88 24.81
CA ARG A 220 -11.26 4.00 24.88
C ARG A 220 -10.64 4.37 23.54
N ALA A 221 -10.99 3.66 22.47
CA ALA A 221 -10.44 3.93 21.15
C ALA A 221 -11.03 5.21 20.55
N ASP A 222 -10.16 6.07 20.00
CA ASP A 222 -10.56 7.23 19.19
C ASP A 222 -11.10 6.80 17.82
N HIS A 223 -10.67 5.63 17.33
CA HIS A 223 -11.13 5.02 16.09
C HIS A 223 -11.36 3.52 16.23
N ARG A 224 -12.42 3.02 15.60
CA ARG A 224 -12.70 1.59 15.43
C ARG A 224 -12.43 1.24 13.97
N LEU A 225 -11.40 0.43 13.73
CA LEU A 225 -11.02 -0.04 12.40
C LEU A 225 -11.67 -1.41 12.16
N PHE A 226 -12.73 -1.44 11.36
CA PHE A 226 -13.40 -2.66 10.94
C PHE A 226 -12.69 -3.25 9.73
N VAL A 227 -12.03 -4.39 9.93
CA VAL A 227 -11.27 -5.12 8.91
C VAL A 227 -12.09 -6.31 8.43
N TYR A 228 -12.67 -6.19 7.24
CA TYR A 228 -13.47 -7.25 6.61
C TYR A 228 -12.60 -8.12 5.70
N THR A 229 -12.53 -9.41 5.99
CA THR A 229 -11.80 -10.42 5.20
C THR A 229 -12.66 -11.66 4.94
N SER A 230 -13.93 -11.65 5.34
CA SER A 230 -14.83 -12.82 5.26
C SER A 230 -15.62 -12.86 3.95
N ARG A 231 -14.99 -12.44 2.84
CA ARG A 231 -15.61 -12.40 1.51
C ARG A 231 -16.10 -13.77 1.09
N GLY A 232 -17.33 -13.86 0.57
CA GLY A 232 -17.96 -15.12 0.15
C GLY A 232 -18.41 -16.06 1.28
N GLU A 233 -18.16 -15.73 2.56
CA GLU A 233 -18.70 -16.50 3.69
C GLU A 233 -20.19 -16.18 3.90
N ALA A 234 -21.04 -17.21 3.93
CA ALA A 234 -22.48 -17.05 4.05
C ALA A 234 -22.89 -16.23 5.31
N GLY A 235 -23.59 -15.12 5.06
CA GLY A 235 -24.08 -14.20 6.09
C GLY A 235 -23.01 -13.40 6.83
N ALA A 236 -21.72 -13.53 6.47
CA ALA A 236 -20.65 -12.81 7.16
C ALA A 236 -20.76 -11.29 6.95
N ALA A 237 -21.07 -10.86 5.73
CA ALA A 237 -21.32 -9.45 5.41
C ALA A 237 -22.42 -8.86 6.31
N ALA A 238 -23.60 -9.49 6.37
CA ALA A 238 -24.71 -9.02 7.20
C ALA A 238 -24.34 -8.94 8.69
N ARG A 239 -23.67 -9.97 9.24
CA ARG A 239 -23.23 -9.97 10.64
C ARG A 239 -22.23 -8.85 10.93
N PHE A 240 -21.28 -8.61 10.03
CA PHE A 240 -20.24 -7.60 10.23
C PHE A 240 -20.79 -6.19 10.02
N VAL A 241 -21.65 -5.98 9.01
CA VAL A 241 -22.35 -4.70 8.81
C VAL A 241 -23.24 -4.35 10.01
N GLU A 242 -23.89 -5.32 10.64
CA GLU A 242 -24.66 -5.05 11.87
C GLU A 242 -23.75 -4.57 13.03
N GLN A 243 -22.52 -5.09 13.15
CA GLN A 243 -21.55 -4.58 14.14
C GLN A 243 -21.14 -3.14 13.81
N ILE A 244 -20.85 -2.84 12.54
CA ILE A 244 -20.52 -1.48 12.08
C ILE A 244 -21.71 -0.53 12.32
N ARG A 245 -22.94 -0.97 12.03
CA ARG A 245 -24.17 -0.20 12.22
C ARG A 245 -24.35 0.17 13.69
N ARG A 246 -24.07 -0.75 14.62
CA ARG A 246 -24.14 -0.46 16.07
C ARG A 246 -23.17 0.63 16.47
N ALA A 247 -21.93 0.59 15.98
CA ALA A 247 -20.94 1.66 16.22
C ALA A 247 -21.43 3.02 15.66
N VAL A 248 -21.92 3.03 14.42
CA VAL A 248 -22.47 4.25 13.79
C VAL A 248 -23.68 4.80 14.56
N VAL A 249 -24.60 3.93 15.01
CA VAL A 249 -25.82 4.34 15.73
C VAL A 249 -25.51 4.79 17.16
N ALA A 250 -24.51 4.19 17.81
CA ALA A 250 -24.01 4.64 19.12
C ALA A 250 -23.41 6.05 19.07
N GLY A 251 -23.17 6.59 17.86
CA GLY A 251 -22.55 7.89 17.66
C GLY A 251 -21.03 7.83 17.81
N ASP A 252 -20.43 6.64 17.67
CA ASP A 252 -18.99 6.48 17.68
C ASP A 252 -18.37 7.39 16.63
N ARG A 253 -17.42 8.21 17.08
CA ARG A 253 -16.56 8.97 16.17
C ARG A 253 -15.42 8.03 15.79
N GLY A 254 -15.07 7.97 14.51
CA GLY A 254 -13.94 7.19 14.03
C GLY A 254 -14.28 5.79 13.52
N VAL A 255 -15.40 5.60 12.82
CA VAL A 255 -15.74 4.31 12.19
C VAL A 255 -15.03 4.17 10.85
N ILE A 256 -13.93 3.43 10.83
CA ILE A 256 -13.08 3.21 9.65
C ILE A 256 -13.33 1.79 9.13
N VAL A 257 -13.55 1.61 7.83
CA VAL A 257 -13.79 0.30 7.23
C VAL A 257 -12.73 -0.02 6.18
N ALA A 258 -12.10 -1.18 6.31
CA ALA A 258 -11.17 -1.74 5.35
C ALA A 258 -11.74 -3.07 4.85
N ASP A 259 -12.09 -3.14 3.57
CA ASP A 259 -12.60 -4.35 2.93
C ASP A 259 -11.48 -5.00 2.11
N ILE A 260 -10.95 -6.11 2.58
CA ILE A 260 -9.74 -6.73 2.04
C ILE A 260 -10.12 -8.00 1.30
N ASP A 261 -9.59 -8.17 0.09
CA ASP A 261 -9.63 -9.46 -0.60
C ASP A 261 -8.55 -10.39 -0.03
N PRO A 262 -8.91 -11.46 0.70
CA PRO A 262 -7.93 -12.38 1.25
C PRO A 262 -7.32 -13.33 0.21
N LYS A 263 -7.86 -13.39 -1.02
CA LYS A 263 -7.39 -14.29 -2.09
C LYS A 263 -6.44 -13.60 -3.07
N GLY A 264 -6.64 -12.31 -3.32
CA GLY A 264 -5.83 -11.51 -4.23
C GLY A 264 -6.19 -11.71 -5.69
N ASP A 265 -7.40 -12.21 -5.95
CA ASP A 265 -7.96 -12.44 -7.27
C ASP A 265 -9.01 -11.39 -7.66
N VAL A 266 -9.45 -10.55 -6.72
CA VAL A 266 -10.37 -9.44 -6.93
C VAL A 266 -9.67 -8.11 -6.67
N GLN A 267 -9.76 -7.19 -7.65
CA GLN A 267 -9.54 -5.77 -7.37
C GLN A 267 -10.89 -5.15 -7.06
N GLY A 268 -10.97 -4.38 -5.97
CA GLY A 268 -12.20 -3.69 -5.59
C GLY A 268 -12.94 -4.33 -4.41
N SER A 269 -14.09 -3.75 -4.12
CA SER A 269 -15.04 -4.12 -3.08
C SER A 269 -15.61 -5.52 -3.23
N ASP A 270 -15.87 -6.18 -2.11
CA ASP A 270 -16.83 -7.27 -2.08
C ASP A 270 -18.24 -6.70 -2.31
N THR A 271 -18.86 -7.07 -3.45
CA THR A 271 -20.17 -6.56 -3.84
C THR A 271 -21.21 -6.78 -2.76
N THR A 272 -21.26 -7.95 -2.12
CA THR A 272 -22.25 -8.22 -1.07
C THR A 272 -22.02 -7.34 0.15
N PHE A 273 -20.77 -7.17 0.58
CA PHE A 273 -20.45 -6.34 1.74
C PHE A 273 -20.78 -4.87 1.52
N VAL A 274 -20.36 -4.29 0.40
CA VAL A 274 -20.59 -2.87 0.11
C VAL A 274 -22.06 -2.56 -0.14
N THR A 275 -22.81 -3.42 -0.85
CA THR A 275 -24.26 -3.21 -1.02
C THR A 275 -24.99 -3.32 0.32
N THR A 276 -24.59 -4.24 1.20
CA THR A 276 -25.16 -4.35 2.55
C THR A 276 -24.92 -3.07 3.37
N LEU A 277 -23.74 -2.44 3.26
CA LEU A 277 -23.46 -1.13 3.90
C LEU A 277 -24.35 0.00 3.38
N ILE A 278 -24.63 -0.01 2.08
CA ILE A 278 -25.48 0.98 1.39
C ILE A 278 -26.94 0.79 1.80
N GLU A 279 -27.45 -0.44 1.72
CA GLU A 279 -28.82 -0.81 2.10
C GLU A 279 -29.11 -0.52 3.59
N ALA A 280 -28.11 -0.71 4.46
CA ALA A 280 -28.20 -0.33 5.86
C ALA A 280 -28.18 1.19 6.11
N GLY A 281 -27.94 2.01 5.07
CA GLY A 281 -27.91 3.47 5.18
C GLY A 281 -26.75 4.01 6.03
N ILE A 282 -25.63 3.28 6.09
CA ILE A 282 -24.47 3.64 6.91
C ILE A 282 -23.20 3.97 6.12
N PHE A 283 -23.11 3.61 4.84
CA PHE A 283 -21.92 3.88 4.03
C PHE A 283 -21.49 5.37 4.07
N ALA A 284 -22.43 6.29 3.85
CA ALA A 284 -22.15 7.73 3.87
C ALA A 284 -21.85 8.30 5.28
N LYS A 285 -21.98 7.48 6.34
CA LYS A 285 -21.71 7.85 7.74
C LYS A 285 -20.34 7.35 8.22
N LEU A 286 -19.62 6.61 7.39
CA LEU A 286 -18.28 6.10 7.72
C LEU A 286 -17.26 7.25 7.70
N ASP A 287 -16.22 7.11 8.52
CA ASP A 287 -15.09 8.04 8.54
C ASP A 287 -14.06 7.73 7.47
N ALA A 288 -14.01 6.48 7.02
CA ALA A 288 -13.37 6.09 5.77
C ALA A 288 -13.85 4.70 5.36
N TYR A 289 -13.75 4.44 4.05
CA TYR A 289 -13.88 3.13 3.45
C TYR A 289 -12.77 2.99 2.40
N ALA A 290 -12.19 1.80 2.24
CA ALA A 290 -11.34 1.48 1.10
C ALA A 290 -11.38 -0.03 0.82
N SER A 291 -11.10 -0.41 -0.42
CA SER A 291 -11.11 -1.79 -0.88
C SER A 291 -10.38 -1.97 -2.21
N TRP A 292 -9.08 -1.68 -2.28
CA TRP A 292 -8.35 -1.68 -3.55
C TRP A 292 -6.97 -2.33 -3.48
N ASN A 293 -6.65 -3.08 -4.54
CA ASN A 293 -5.36 -3.69 -4.86
C ASN A 293 -4.79 -4.69 -3.82
N THR A 294 -4.31 -4.22 -2.67
CA THR A 294 -3.65 -5.03 -1.64
C THR A 294 -4.21 -4.72 -0.25
N ALA A 295 -3.87 -5.56 0.74
CA ALA A 295 -4.23 -5.29 2.12
C ALA A 295 -3.59 -3.99 2.64
N GLY A 296 -2.30 -3.76 2.31
CA GLY A 296 -1.59 -2.52 2.63
C GLY A 296 -2.28 -1.29 2.06
N ASN A 297 -2.55 -1.27 0.76
CA ASN A 297 -3.23 -0.16 0.08
C ASN A 297 -4.60 0.12 0.71
N THR A 298 -5.40 -0.92 0.91
CA THR A 298 -6.73 -0.83 1.52
C THR A 298 -6.67 -0.25 2.95
N LEU A 299 -5.86 -0.86 3.81
CA LEU A 299 -5.75 -0.45 5.20
C LEU A 299 -5.17 0.95 5.35
N GLY A 300 -4.09 1.28 4.65
CA GLY A 300 -3.44 2.57 4.83
C GLY A 300 -4.24 3.72 4.20
N THR A 301 -4.96 3.50 3.10
CA THR A 301 -5.91 4.49 2.58
C THR A 301 -7.04 4.77 3.59
N ALA A 302 -7.68 3.72 4.13
CA ALA A 302 -8.78 3.86 5.08
C ALA A 302 -8.30 4.48 6.41
N LEU A 303 -7.19 4.00 6.97
CA LEU A 303 -6.61 4.52 8.21
C LEU A 303 -6.20 5.98 8.07
N ALA A 304 -5.42 6.31 7.03
CA ALA A 304 -4.95 7.68 6.81
C ALA A 304 -6.11 8.66 6.72
N GLN A 305 -7.13 8.34 5.91
CA GLN A 305 -8.30 9.20 5.78
C GLN A 305 -9.10 9.28 7.08
N GLY A 306 -9.41 8.16 7.71
CA GLY A 306 -10.27 8.15 8.90
C GLY A 306 -9.67 8.91 10.07
N MET A 307 -8.36 8.73 10.30
CA MET A 307 -7.60 9.48 11.31
C MET A 307 -7.52 10.97 10.96
N LEU A 308 -7.18 11.30 9.72
CA LEU A 308 -7.11 12.69 9.27
C LEU A 308 -8.46 13.38 9.38
N HIS A 309 -9.53 12.73 8.93
CA HIS A 309 -10.88 13.30 8.94
C HIS A 309 -11.31 13.71 10.35
N ARG A 310 -10.93 12.97 11.39
CA ARG A 310 -11.31 13.28 12.79
C ARG A 310 -10.30 14.14 13.54
N SER A 311 -9.14 14.44 12.95
CA SER A 311 -8.13 15.29 13.57
C SER A 311 -8.70 16.67 13.92
N GLY A 312 -8.38 17.13 15.14
CA GLY A 312 -8.69 18.48 15.58
C GLY A 312 -8.05 19.55 14.68
N SER A 313 -6.88 19.26 14.11
CA SER A 313 -6.14 20.14 13.22
C SER A 313 -6.87 20.48 11.90
N VAL A 314 -7.78 19.61 11.43
CA VAL A 314 -8.60 19.87 10.23
C VAL A 314 -10.05 20.20 10.57
N SER A 315 -10.42 20.25 11.84
CA SER A 315 -11.82 20.38 12.27
C SER A 315 -12.50 21.66 11.75
N HIS A 316 -11.73 22.73 11.56
CA HIS A 316 -12.17 24.04 11.06
C HIS A 316 -11.89 24.25 9.56
N ALA A 317 -11.37 23.24 8.86
CA ALA A 317 -11.06 23.36 7.44
C ALA A 317 -12.35 23.64 6.65
N PRO A 318 -12.35 24.66 5.76
CA PRO A 318 -13.48 24.89 4.87
C PRO A 318 -13.71 23.64 4.03
N ASP A 319 -14.98 23.34 3.75
CA ASP A 319 -15.39 22.19 2.93
C ASP A 319 -15.00 20.79 3.45
N ARG A 320 -14.56 20.63 4.71
CA ARG A 320 -14.23 19.31 5.29
C ARG A 320 -15.31 18.25 5.05
N ALA A 321 -16.59 18.60 5.25
CA ALA A 321 -17.70 17.69 5.03
C ALA A 321 -17.84 17.29 3.54
N ARG A 322 -17.66 18.26 2.63
CA ARG A 322 -17.69 18.02 1.18
C ARG A 322 -16.52 17.12 0.77
N ALA A 323 -15.31 17.39 1.26
CA ALA A 323 -14.12 16.58 0.99
C ALA A 323 -14.30 15.14 1.50
N GLN A 324 -14.88 14.95 2.70
CA GLN A 324 -15.18 13.64 3.24
C GLN A 324 -16.19 12.87 2.38
N HIS A 325 -17.30 13.53 2.00
CA HIS A 325 -18.28 12.88 1.12
C HIS A 325 -17.69 12.55 -0.24
N TRP A 326 -16.85 13.43 -0.79
CA TRP A 326 -16.15 13.17 -2.05
C TRP A 326 -15.21 11.97 -1.93
N PHE A 327 -14.46 11.85 -0.84
CA PHE A 327 -13.63 10.68 -0.60
C PHE A 327 -14.47 9.39 -0.59
N LEU A 328 -15.56 9.34 0.16
CA LEU A 328 -16.41 8.14 0.22
C LEU A 328 -17.05 7.82 -1.14
N LEU A 329 -17.49 8.84 -1.88
CA LEU A 329 -18.04 8.67 -3.23
C LEU A 329 -16.98 8.17 -4.22
N ASP A 330 -15.77 8.71 -4.14
CA ASP A 330 -14.63 8.26 -4.96
C ASP A 330 -14.32 6.78 -4.70
N ARG A 331 -14.28 6.36 -3.43
CA ARG A 331 -14.11 4.94 -3.07
C ARG A 331 -15.28 4.07 -3.53
N LEU A 332 -16.51 4.58 -3.47
CA LEU A 332 -17.69 3.88 -3.99
C LEU A 332 -17.65 3.73 -5.52
N PHE A 333 -17.21 4.76 -6.24
CA PHE A 333 -17.12 4.70 -7.70
C PHE A 333 -15.93 3.88 -8.18
N ASP A 334 -14.77 4.02 -7.54
CA ASP A 334 -13.55 3.35 -7.95
C ASP A 334 -13.51 1.91 -7.44
N ASP A 335 -13.51 1.71 -6.11
CA ASP A 335 -13.33 0.40 -5.49
C ASP A 335 -14.55 -0.52 -5.75
N TYR A 336 -15.77 0.00 -5.71
CA TYR A 336 -16.97 -0.81 -5.97
C TYR A 336 -17.41 -0.76 -7.44
N LEU A 337 -17.93 0.38 -7.91
CA LEU A 337 -18.60 0.41 -9.22
C LEU A 337 -17.65 0.06 -10.36
N TYR A 338 -16.46 0.67 -10.42
CA TYR A 338 -15.50 0.40 -11.47
C TYR A 338 -14.81 -0.94 -11.28
N HIS A 339 -14.12 -1.13 -10.15
CA HIS A 339 -13.25 -2.28 -9.97
C HIS A 339 -14.01 -3.60 -9.75
N ALA A 340 -15.11 -3.61 -9.01
CA ALA A 340 -15.86 -4.83 -8.70
C ALA A 340 -16.97 -5.17 -9.71
N VAL A 341 -17.52 -4.17 -10.43
CA VAL A 341 -18.65 -4.37 -11.35
C VAL A 341 -18.25 -4.14 -12.82
N LEU A 342 -18.00 -2.87 -13.20
CA LEU A 342 -17.87 -2.48 -14.60
C LEU A 342 -16.62 -3.08 -15.28
N ARG A 343 -15.48 -3.11 -14.58
CA ARG A 343 -14.22 -3.62 -15.12
C ARG A 343 -14.29 -5.12 -15.40
N PRO A 344 -14.75 -6.00 -14.48
CA PRO A 344 -14.95 -7.42 -14.77
C PRO A 344 -15.91 -7.67 -15.94
N GLU A 345 -17.01 -6.92 -16.03
CA GLU A 345 -17.97 -7.00 -17.15
C GLU A 345 -17.30 -6.62 -18.47
N ALA A 346 -16.62 -5.47 -18.52
CA ALA A 346 -15.89 -5.01 -19.69
C ALA A 346 -14.79 -6.00 -20.10
N MET A 347 -14.00 -6.52 -19.15
CA MET A 347 -12.97 -7.51 -19.45
C MET A 347 -13.54 -8.80 -20.04
N THR A 348 -14.70 -9.24 -19.55
CA THR A 348 -15.39 -10.44 -20.07
C THR A 348 -15.85 -10.21 -21.50
N GLU A 349 -16.49 -9.07 -21.77
CA GLU A 349 -16.95 -8.68 -23.11
C GLU A 349 -15.79 -8.55 -24.11
N LEU A 350 -14.71 -7.86 -23.74
CA LEU A 350 -13.54 -7.68 -24.60
C LEU A 350 -12.88 -9.03 -24.93
N ARG A 351 -12.76 -9.93 -23.95
CA ARG A 351 -12.22 -11.28 -24.18
C ARG A 351 -13.14 -12.13 -25.05
N ALA A 352 -14.46 -12.01 -24.92
CA ALA A 352 -15.42 -12.70 -25.78
C ALA A 352 -15.28 -12.29 -27.26
N ARG A 353 -14.81 -11.07 -27.53
CA ARG A 353 -14.48 -10.57 -28.88
C ARG A 353 -13.08 -11.00 -29.37
N GLY A 354 -12.32 -11.73 -28.56
CA GLY A 354 -10.94 -12.11 -28.85
C GLY A 354 -9.94 -10.96 -28.72
N TRP A 355 -10.32 -9.86 -28.06
CA TRP A 355 -9.45 -8.70 -27.87
C TRP A 355 -8.58 -8.84 -26.62
N ASN A 356 -7.43 -8.17 -26.62
CA ASN A 356 -6.60 -8.05 -25.42
C ASN A 356 -7.09 -6.87 -24.56
N PRO A 357 -7.74 -7.09 -23.41
CA PRO A 357 -8.31 -6.00 -22.60
C PRO A 357 -7.27 -5.06 -21.98
N THR A 358 -5.97 -5.41 -22.02
CA THR A 358 -4.89 -4.55 -21.53
C THR A 358 -4.19 -3.78 -22.65
N GLN A 359 -4.51 -4.06 -23.92
CA GLN A 359 -3.89 -3.45 -25.09
C GLN A 359 -4.92 -3.41 -26.23
N LEU A 360 -5.83 -2.44 -26.15
CA LEU A 360 -6.75 -2.16 -27.25
C LEU A 360 -6.04 -1.37 -28.34
N ASP A 361 -6.22 -1.77 -29.60
CA ASP A 361 -5.77 -0.97 -30.73
C ASP A 361 -6.70 0.24 -30.98
N PRO A 362 -6.29 1.24 -31.78
CA PRO A 362 -7.12 2.41 -32.06
C PRO A 362 -8.51 2.08 -32.60
N GLY A 363 -8.65 1.03 -33.42
CA GLY A 363 -9.94 0.60 -33.95
C GLY A 363 -10.83 -0.06 -32.90
N GLN A 364 -10.25 -0.79 -31.95
CA GLN A 364 -10.96 -1.39 -30.81
C GLN A 364 -11.37 -0.35 -29.75
N SER A 365 -10.61 0.76 -29.65
CA SER A 365 -10.88 1.87 -28.72
C SER A 365 -11.80 2.96 -29.29
N ALA A 366 -12.20 2.84 -30.57
CA ALA A 366 -13.05 3.83 -31.20
C ALA A 366 -14.44 3.83 -30.54
N VAL A 367 -14.78 4.93 -29.87
CA VAL A 367 -16.14 5.16 -29.38
C VAL A 367 -17.01 5.44 -30.59
N THR A 368 -17.79 4.45 -31.04
CA THR A 368 -18.86 4.68 -32.00
C THR A 368 -19.91 5.57 -31.33
N ALA A 369 -19.97 6.83 -31.78
CA ALA A 369 -20.89 7.85 -31.31
C ALA A 369 -22.36 7.52 -31.62
#